data_AF-A0A935W8A2-F1
#
_entry.id   AF-A0A935W8A2-F1
#
_cell.length_a   1.000
_cell.length_b   1.000
_cell.length_c   1.000
_cell.angle_alpha   90.00
_cell.angle_beta   90.00
_cell.angle_gamma   90.00
#
_symmetry.space_group_name_H-M   'P 1'
#
loop_
_entity.id
_entity.type
_entity.pdbx_description
1 polymer ?
#
loop_
_entity_poly.entity_id
_entity_poly.type
_entity_poly.pdbx_seq_one_letter_code
_entity_poly.pdbx_strand_id
1 'polypeptide(L)' 'MLRYLEHSPVVIQGSSTGRRYEFSAASPKQQVDARDAALLLATPFFRRANA' A
#
# COMPACT_ATOMS: atom_id res chain seq x y z
N MET A 1 -0.87 -9.04 -0.58
CA MET A 1 -1.83 -8.02 -0.11
C MET A 1 -1.15 -7.13 0.91
N LEU A 2 -1.36 -5.82 0.85
CA LEU A 2 -0.81 -4.86 1.82
C LEU A 2 -1.91 -4.31 2.72
N ARG A 3 -1.54 -3.98 3.96
CA ARG A 3 -2.34 -3.23 4.92
C ARG A 3 -1.63 -1.91 5.23
N TYR A 4 -2.35 -0.80 5.05
CA TYR A 4 -2.01 0.53 5.51
C TYR A 4 -2.39 0.71 6.97
N LEU A 5 -1.51 1.35 7.75
CA LEU A 5 -1.63 1.47 9.20
C LEU A 5 -2.05 2.86 9.67
N GLU A 6 -1.92 3.88 8.82
CA GLU A 6 -2.28 5.26 9.17
C GLU A 6 -3.75 5.56 8.91
N HIS A 7 -4.22 6.67 9.47
CA HIS A 7 -5.61 7.07 9.36
C HIS A 7 -5.88 8.01 8.18
N SER A 8 -4.90 8.83 7.81
CA SER A 8 -5.01 9.82 6.74
C SER A 8 -5.05 9.15 5.36
N PRO A 9 -5.98 9.55 4.46
CA PRO A 9 -6.03 9.01 3.12
C PRO A 9 -4.77 9.40 2.32
N VAL A 10 -4.24 8.46 1.54
CA VAL A 10 -3.07 8.65 0.68
C VAL A 10 -3.29 8.03 -0.69
N VAL A 11 -2.73 8.68 -1.71
CA VAL A 11 -2.64 8.15 -3.07
C VAL A 11 -1.18 7.89 -3.37
N ILE A 12 -0.87 6.63 -3.68
CA ILE A 12 0.48 6.19 -4.05
C ILE A 12 0.51 5.90 -5.54
N GLN A 13 1.52 6.43 -6.21
CA GLN A 13 1.88 5.98 -7.55
C GLN A 13 2.98 4.91 -7.43
N GLY A 14 2.71 3.72 -7.98
CA GLY A 14 3.65 2.60 -8.02
C GLY A 14 4.90 2.99 -8.80
N SER A 15 6.05 2.95 -8.14
CA SER A 15 7.34 3.32 -8.73
C SER A 15 7.74 2.47 -9.95
N SER A 16 7.32 1.20 -9.98
CA SER A 16 7.70 0.24 -11.02
C SER A 16 6.65 0.11 -12.11
N THR A 17 5.38 0.20 -11.74
CA THR A 17 4.26 -0.04 -12.68
C THR A 17 3.52 1.24 -13.10
N GLY A 18 3.71 2.35 -12.39
CA GLY A 18 2.95 3.58 -12.58
C GLY A 18 1.49 3.52 -12.09
N ARG A 19 1.05 2.38 -11.53
CA ARG A 19 -0.33 2.20 -11.05
C ARG A 19 -0.64 3.12 -9.88
N ARG A 20 -1.88 3.58 -9.78
CA ARG A 20 -2.35 4.34 -8.61
C ARG A 20 -2.99 3.42 -7.61
N TYR A 21 -2.64 3.59 -6.35
CA TYR A 21 -3.17 2.85 -5.20
C TYR A 21 -3.68 3.86 -4.18
N GLU A 22 -4.95 3.76 -3.81
CA GLU A 22 -5.54 4.59 -2.77
C GLU A 22 -5.65 3.80 -1.47
N PHE A 23 -5.17 4.37 -0.37
CA PHE A 23 -5.27 3.78 0.97
C PHE A 23 -5.89 4.78 1.93
N SER A 24 -6.71 4.27 2.84
CA SER A 24 -7.32 5.07 3.92
C SER A 24 -7.66 4.18 5.10
N ALA A 25 -8.05 4.76 6.24
CA ALA A 25 -8.57 3.99 7.36
C ALA A 25 -9.81 3.16 7.00
N ALA A 26 -10.64 3.64 6.06
CA ALA A 26 -11.84 2.95 5.60
C ALA A 26 -11.52 1.80 4.63
N SER A 27 -10.44 1.94 3.86
CA SER A 27 -9.96 0.93 2.90
C SER A 27 -8.46 0.66 3.11
N PRO A 28 -8.07 0.03 4.23
CA PRO A 28 -6.65 -0.11 4.58
C PRO A 28 -5.99 -1.28 3.86
N LYS A 29 -6.76 -2.24 3.33
CA LYS A 29 -6.23 -3.43 2.67
C LYS A 29 -6.41 -3.35 1.17
N GLN A 30 -5.33 -3.50 0.42
CA GLN A 30 -5.38 -3.54 -1.04
C GLN A 30 -4.35 -4.51 -1.63
N GLN A 31 -4.69 -5.08 -2.78
CA GLN A 31 -3.70 -5.77 -3.60
C GLN A 31 -2.81 -4.74 -4.31
N VAL A 32 -1.51 -4.92 -4.17
CA VAL A 32 -0.48 -4.09 -4.79
C VAL A 32 0.44 -5.02 -5.55
N ASP A 33 0.93 -4.56 -6.70
CA ASP A 33 1.92 -5.30 -7.47
C ASP A 33 3.15 -5.62 -6.60
N ALA A 34 3.69 -6.83 -6.70
CA ALA A 34 4.81 -7.25 -5.88
C ALA A 34 6.05 -6.35 -6.06
N ARG A 35 6.22 -5.77 -7.26
CA ARG A 35 7.32 -4.85 -7.58
C ARG A 35 7.19 -3.53 -6.83
N ASP A 36 5.97 -3.01 -6.71
CA ASP A 36 5.69 -1.78 -5.97
C ASP A 36 5.63 -2.02 -4.45
N ALA A 37 5.19 -3.20 -4.03
CA ALA A 37 5.00 -3.54 -2.63
C ALA A 37 6.31 -3.54 -1.82
N ALA A 38 7.46 -3.82 -2.46
CA ALA A 38 8.76 -3.85 -1.80
C ALA A 38 9.12 -2.50 -1.15
N LEU A 39 8.93 -1.38 -1.86
CA LEU A 39 9.21 -0.05 -1.33
C LEU A 39 8.22 0.36 -0.24
N LEU A 40 6.93 0.01 -0.40
CA LEU A 40 5.91 0.32 0.59
C LEU A 40 6.19 -0.40 1.92
N LEU A 41 6.57 -1.67 1.85
CA LEU A 41 6.95 -2.48 3.02
C LEU A 41 8.25 -2.03 3.69
N ALA A 42 9.07 -1.22 3.03
CA ALA A 42 10.26 -0.61 3.64
C ALA A 42 9.91 0.57 4.56
N THR A 43 8.68 1.07 4.50
CA THR A 43 8.19 2.15 5.37
C THR A 43 7.41 1.58 6.57
N PRO A 44 7.30 2.32 7.69
CA PRO A 44 6.50 1.89 8.84
C PRO A 44 4.99 1.91 8.57
N PHE A 45 4.52 2.57 7.50
CA PHE A 45 3.10 2.79 7.22
C PHE A 45 2.40 1.56 6.64
N PHE A 46 3.14 0.60 6.08
CA PHE A 46 2.57 -0.58 5.42
C PHE A 46 3.08 -1.88 6.01
N ARG A 47 2.21 -2.89 6.06
CA ARG A 47 2.54 -4.26 6.43
C ARG A 47 1.94 -5.25 5.47
N ARG A 48 2.50 -6.47 5.42
CA ARG A 48 1.85 -7.58 4.72
C ARG A 48 0.60 -7.97 5.50
N ALA A 49 -0.53 -8.01 4.81
CA ALA A 49 -1.71 -8.68 5.31
C ALA A 49 -1.66 -10.12 4.82
N ASN A 50 -1.73 -11.08 5.74
CA ASN A 50 -2.08 -12.44 5.36
C ASN A 50 -3.51 -12.43 4.79
N ALA A 51 -3.72 -13.24 3.75
CA ALA A 51 -5.01 -13.41 3.11
C ALA A 51 -6.08 -13.84 4.12
#